data_AF-A0AA96RDU8-F1
#
_entry.id   AF-A0AA96RDU8-F1
#
_cell.length_a   1.000
_cell.length_b   1.000
_cell.length_c   1.000
_cell.angle_alpha   90.00
_cell.angle_beta   90.00
_cell.angle_gamma   90.00
#
_symmetry.space_group_name_H-M   'P 1'
#
loop_
_entity.id
_entity.type
_entity.pdbx_description
1 polymer ?
#
loop_
_entity_poly.entity_id
_entity_poly.type
_entity_poly.pdbx_seq_one_letter_code
_entity_poly.pdbx_strand_id
1 'polypeptide(L)'
;MTSSNSNSRERLIRHQVPFGSAFDYPAVLAEEAEQHGRVSMFTVPYGEGKASLILIQPGLVRVRMVGGEDKVKNVYRSMPWEERQLTISGDPFRYKQTDFIDEVTERQIDLLSFQPSSS
;
A
#
# COMPACT_ATOMS: atom_id res chain seq x y z
N MET A 1 -4.99 25.78 -23.95
CA MET A 1 -4.41 25.10 -22.78
C MET A 1 -5.57 24.60 -21.94
N THR A 2 -5.80 23.28 -21.86
CA THR A 2 -6.49 22.60 -20.74
C THR A 2 -6.66 21.11 -21.06
N SER A 3 -6.48 20.29 -20.02
CA SER A 3 -6.98 18.92 -19.87
C SER A 3 -6.18 17.78 -20.50
N SER A 4 -4.97 17.56 -19.97
CA SER A 4 -4.38 16.21 -19.90
C SER A 4 -3.99 15.94 -18.45
N ASN A 5 -4.97 15.72 -17.56
CA ASN A 5 -4.65 15.27 -16.20
C ASN A 5 -5.62 14.20 -15.65
N SER A 6 -6.48 13.64 -16.50
CA SER A 6 -7.44 12.59 -16.07
C SER A 6 -6.91 11.16 -16.23
N ASN A 7 -5.84 10.92 -16.98
CA ASN A 7 -5.40 9.55 -17.29
C ASN A 7 -4.59 8.86 -16.19
N SER A 8 -3.86 9.58 -15.33
CA SER A 8 -2.98 8.93 -14.33
C SER A 8 -3.73 8.35 -13.13
N ARG A 9 -4.89 8.94 -12.77
CA ARG A 9 -5.70 8.47 -11.63
C ARG A 9 -6.38 7.14 -11.89
N GLU A 10 -6.70 6.82 -13.14
CA GLU A 10 -7.30 5.54 -13.54
C GLU A 10 -6.27 4.53 -14.05
N ARG A 11 -5.04 4.97 -14.33
CA ARG A 11 -3.96 4.10 -14.77
C ARG A 11 -3.51 3.19 -13.63
N LEU A 12 -3.45 1.89 -13.91
CA LEU A 12 -2.92 0.89 -12.99
C LEU A 12 -1.50 0.48 -13.37
N ILE A 13 -0.67 0.22 -12.36
CA ILE A 13 0.65 -0.40 -12.50
C ILE A 13 0.56 -1.80 -11.93
N ARG A 14 0.98 -2.79 -12.72
CA ARG A 14 1.12 -4.18 -12.27
C ARG A 14 2.49 -4.38 -11.63
N HIS A 15 2.51 -4.78 -10.36
CA HIS A 15 3.71 -5.15 -9.63
C HIS A 15 3.79 -6.67 -9.48
N GLN A 16 4.91 -7.25 -9.90
CA GLN A 16 5.19 -8.68 -9.72
C GLN A 16 5.86 -8.89 -8.37
N VAL A 17 5.40 -9.88 -7.58
CA VAL A 17 6.12 -10.30 -6.38
C VAL A 17 6.98 -11.52 -6.65
N PRO A 18 8.12 -11.70 -5.95
CA PRO A 18 9.10 -12.76 -6.22
C PRO A 18 8.55 -14.20 -6.19
N PHE A 19 7.35 -14.42 -5.64
CA PHE A 19 6.76 -15.76 -5.44
C PHE A 19 5.44 -15.97 -6.21
N GLY A 20 5.25 -15.27 -7.33
CA GLY A 20 4.31 -15.67 -8.38
C GLY A 20 2.92 -15.03 -8.34
N SER A 21 2.60 -14.22 -7.33
CA SER A 21 1.45 -13.32 -7.41
C SER A 21 1.87 -11.96 -8.00
N ALA A 22 0.92 -11.29 -8.65
CA ALA A 22 1.06 -9.90 -9.03
C ALA A 22 -0.15 -9.14 -8.51
N PHE A 23 0.03 -7.85 -8.25
CA PHE A 23 -1.07 -6.97 -7.87
C PHE A 23 -1.03 -5.69 -8.69
N ASP A 24 -2.20 -5.12 -8.91
CA ASP A 24 -2.37 -3.86 -9.61
C ASP A 24 -2.63 -2.75 -8.58
N TYR A 25 -2.01 -1.59 -8.76
CA TYR A 25 -2.22 -0.41 -7.90
C TYR A 25 -2.24 0.89 -8.71
N PRO A 26 -2.88 1.96 -8.22
CA PRO A 26 -2.98 3.23 -8.95
C PRO A 26 -1.61 3.86 -9.20
N ALA A 27 -1.34 4.22 -10.46
CA ALA A 27 -0.08 4.78 -10.88
C ALA A 27 0.27 6.10 -10.17
N VAL A 28 -0.76 6.89 -9.82
CA VAL A 28 -0.60 8.11 -9.05
C VAL A 28 0.14 7.90 -7.72
N LEU A 29 0.05 6.71 -7.10
CA LEU A 29 0.78 6.44 -5.86
C LEU A 29 2.30 6.34 -6.08
N ALA A 30 2.73 5.78 -7.22
CA ALA A 30 4.13 5.78 -7.60
C ALA A 30 4.59 7.20 -8.01
N GLU A 31 3.77 7.93 -8.75
CA GLU A 31 4.07 9.31 -9.15
C GLU A 31 4.24 10.23 -7.94
N GLU A 32 3.34 10.16 -6.94
CA GLU A 32 3.42 10.90 -5.69
C GLU A 32 4.67 10.52 -4.87
N ALA A 33 5.06 9.24 -4.89
CA ALA A 33 6.28 8.80 -4.25
C ALA A 33 7.51 9.43 -4.91
N GLU A 34 7.64 9.33 -6.23
CA GLU A 34 8.81 9.86 -6.95
C GLU A 34 8.87 11.40 -6.93
N GLN A 35 7.74 12.08 -7.07
CA GLN A 35 7.71 13.54 -7.24
C GLN A 35 7.67 14.29 -5.90
N HIS A 36 7.07 13.69 -4.87
CA HIS A 36 6.78 14.38 -3.61
C HIS A 36 7.36 13.66 -2.39
N GLY A 37 8.09 12.55 -2.58
CA GLY A 37 8.66 11.79 -1.47
C GLY A 37 7.61 11.05 -0.63
N ARG A 38 6.36 10.98 -1.10
CA ARG A 38 5.25 10.42 -0.32
C ARG A 38 5.40 8.91 -0.16
N VAL A 39 4.97 8.41 1.00
CA VAL A 39 4.88 6.98 1.25
C VAL A 39 3.41 6.60 1.35
N SER A 40 3.00 5.59 0.59
CA SER A 40 1.64 5.07 0.57
C SER A 40 1.60 3.63 1.05
N MET A 41 0.57 3.27 1.80
CA MET A 41 0.34 1.92 2.32
C MET A 41 -1.07 1.46 2.00
N PHE A 42 -1.22 0.21 1.57
CA PHE A 42 -2.52 -0.41 1.34
C PHE A 42 -2.44 -1.93 1.50
N THR A 43 -3.60 -2.58 1.57
CA THR A 43 -3.72 -4.03 1.72
C THR A 43 -4.13 -4.68 0.40
N VAL A 44 -3.52 -5.80 0.04
CA VAL A 44 -3.87 -6.60 -1.14
C VAL A 44 -4.30 -7.99 -0.68
N PRO A 45 -5.57 -8.39 -0.87
CA PRO A 45 -5.97 -9.78 -0.60
C PRO A 45 -5.25 -10.73 -1.56
N TYR A 46 -4.80 -11.87 -1.07
CA TYR A 46 -4.24 -12.94 -1.90
C TYR A 46 -4.65 -14.29 -1.33
N GLY A 47 -5.21 -15.16 -2.18
CA GLY A 47 -5.74 -16.44 -1.71
C GLY A 47 -6.86 -16.29 -0.65
N GLU A 48 -7.29 -17.42 -0.12
CA GLU A 48 -8.42 -17.47 0.82
C GLU A 48 -8.00 -17.01 2.23
N GLY A 49 -8.65 -15.97 2.75
CA GLY A 49 -8.47 -15.44 4.11
C GLY A 49 -7.11 -14.80 4.39
N LYS A 50 -6.34 -14.47 3.36
CA LYS A 50 -4.99 -13.90 3.49
C LYS A 50 -4.85 -12.58 2.74
N ALA A 51 -3.96 -11.73 3.24
CA ALA A 51 -3.66 -10.44 2.64
C ALA A 51 -2.21 -10.02 2.85
N SER A 52 -1.74 -9.13 1.98
CA SER A 52 -0.43 -8.52 2.04
C SER A 52 -0.55 -7.05 2.40
N LEU A 53 0.42 -6.53 3.16
CA LEU A 53 0.61 -5.09 3.37
C LEU A 53 1.67 -4.58 2.40
N ILE A 54 1.29 -3.65 1.54
CA ILE A 54 2.15 -3.07 0.51
C ILE A 54 2.56 -1.65 0.91
N LEU A 55 3.82 -1.31 0.67
CA LEU A 55 4.33 0.06 0.73
C LEU A 55 4.83 0.51 -0.64
N ILE A 56 4.47 1.73 -1.02
CA ILE A 56 5.03 2.47 -2.16
C ILE A 56 5.81 3.64 -1.59
N GLN A 57 7.08 3.75 -1.94
CA GLN A 57 7.98 4.82 -1.53
C GLN A 57 8.94 5.14 -2.70
N PRO A 58 9.71 6.24 -2.63
CA PRO A 58 10.60 6.63 -3.73
C PRO A 58 11.54 5.49 -4.14
N GLY A 59 11.55 5.18 -5.44
CA GLY A 59 12.36 4.14 -6.07
C GLY A 59 11.98 2.70 -5.71
N LEU A 60 10.92 2.46 -4.91
CA LEU A 60 10.71 1.14 -4.33
C LEU A 60 9.25 0.81 -3.97
N VAL A 61 8.83 -0.37 -4.39
CA VAL A 61 7.61 -1.04 -3.91
C VAL A 61 8.02 -2.22 -3.02
N ARG A 62 7.49 -2.29 -1.81
CA ARG A 62 7.80 -3.37 -0.84
C ARG A 62 6.53 -4.11 -0.43
N VAL A 63 6.63 -5.44 -0.43
CA VAL A 63 5.72 -6.31 0.33
C VAL A 63 6.27 -6.38 1.75
N ARG A 64 5.54 -5.86 2.74
CA ARG A 64 6.00 -5.81 4.15
C ARG A 64 5.50 -6.99 4.97
N MET A 65 4.23 -7.32 4.82
CA MET A 65 3.58 -8.40 5.56
C MET A 65 2.79 -9.26 4.61
N VAL A 66 2.76 -10.56 4.89
CA VAL A 66 2.01 -11.60 4.19
C VAL A 66 1.41 -12.46 5.31
N GLY A 67 0.08 -12.52 5.43
CA GLY A 67 -0.55 -13.20 6.58
C GLY A 67 -2.06 -13.28 6.49
N GLY A 68 -2.70 -13.66 7.61
CA GLY A 68 -4.15 -13.65 7.72
C GLY A 68 -4.71 -12.23 7.53
N GLU A 69 -5.84 -12.13 6.83
CA GLU A 69 -6.45 -10.85 6.45
C GLU A 69 -6.73 -9.94 7.66
N ASP A 70 -7.22 -10.50 8.76
CA ASP A 70 -7.50 -9.75 9.98
C ASP A 70 -6.23 -9.17 10.61
N LYS A 71 -5.13 -9.94 10.65
CA LYS A 71 -3.85 -9.46 11.18
C LYS A 71 -3.34 -8.29 10.34
N VAL A 72 -3.37 -8.42 9.01
CA VAL A 72 -2.91 -7.40 8.07
C VAL A 72 -3.76 -6.13 8.18
N LYS A 73 -5.08 -6.27 8.25
CA LYS A 73 -6.00 -5.14 8.47
C LYS A 73 -5.77 -4.46 9.81
N ASN A 74 -5.49 -5.20 10.88
CA ASN A 74 -5.21 -4.64 12.19
C ASN A 74 -3.93 -3.80 12.17
N VAL A 75 -2.87 -4.27 11.51
CA VAL A 75 -1.63 -3.48 11.33
C VAL A 75 -1.93 -2.23 10.51
N TYR A 76 -2.59 -2.36 9.36
CA TYR A 76 -2.97 -1.22 8.53
C TYR A 76 -3.74 -0.15 9.33
N ARG A 77 -4.75 -0.55 10.11
CA ARG A 77 -5.57 0.37 10.94
C ARG A 77 -4.77 1.03 12.07
N SER A 78 -3.79 0.33 12.63
CA SER A 78 -2.97 0.82 13.74
C SER A 78 -1.98 1.92 13.33
N MET A 79 -1.69 2.05 12.03
CA MET A 79 -0.79 3.08 11.54
C MET A 79 -1.47 4.47 11.64
N PRO A 80 -0.82 5.47 12.26
CA PRO A 80 -1.41 6.78 12.52
C PRO A 80 -1.45 7.70 11.30
N TRP A 81 -1.24 7.14 10.10
CA TRP A 81 -1.23 7.88 8.84
C TRP A 81 -2.66 8.23 8.40
N GLU A 82 -2.77 9.35 7.67
CA GLU A 82 -4.03 9.80 7.09
C GLU A 82 -4.55 8.75 6.10
N GLU A 83 -5.82 8.35 6.25
CA GLU A 83 -6.49 7.49 5.28
C GLU A 83 -7.10 8.34 4.16
N ARG A 84 -6.80 7.96 2.93
CA ARG A 84 -7.23 8.61 1.69
C ARG A 84 -7.94 7.59 0.80
N GLN A 85 -8.70 8.10 -0.16
CA GLN A 85 -9.44 7.28 -1.11
C GLN A 85 -9.29 7.82 -2.53
N LEU A 86 -9.09 6.90 -3.48
CA LEU A 86 -9.24 7.14 -4.91
C LEU A 86 -10.45 6.36 -5.43
N THR A 87 -11.01 6.80 -6.55
CA THR A 87 -11.97 6.00 -7.30
C THR A 87 -11.28 5.46 -8.53
N ILE A 88 -11.23 4.14 -8.67
CA ILE A 88 -10.57 3.43 -9.78
C ILE A 88 -11.63 2.59 -10.47
N SER A 89 -11.94 2.90 -11.73
CA SER A 89 -12.94 2.15 -12.50
C SER A 89 -14.31 2.04 -11.81
N GLY A 90 -14.66 3.03 -10.98
CA GLY A 90 -15.91 3.06 -10.20
C GLY A 90 -15.79 2.52 -8.78
N ASP A 91 -14.71 1.81 -8.45
CA ASP A 91 -14.50 1.20 -7.14
C ASP A 91 -13.59 2.06 -6.23
N PRO A 92 -13.89 2.13 -4.92
CA PRO A 92 -13.05 2.85 -3.98
C PRO A 92 -11.75 2.09 -3.69
N PHE A 93 -10.61 2.75 -3.92
CA PHE A 93 -9.29 2.30 -3.50
C PHE A 93 -8.84 3.09 -2.27
N ARG A 94 -8.73 2.42 -1.12
CA ARG A 94 -8.30 3.03 0.15
C ARG A 94 -6.83 2.79 0.43
N TYR A 95 -6.16 3.81 0.92
CA TYR A 95 -4.75 3.76 1.27
C TYR A 95 -4.44 4.77 2.37
N LYS A 96 -3.35 4.52 3.10
CA LYS A 96 -2.78 5.44 4.06
C LYS A 96 -1.58 6.16 3.44
N GLN A 97 -1.39 7.44 3.75
CA GLN A 97 -0.28 8.22 3.20
C GLN A 97 0.42 9.06 4.26
N THR A 98 1.74 9.21 4.11
CA THR A 98 2.59 10.08 4.92
C THR A 98 3.65 10.76 4.05
N ASP A 99 4.25 11.84 4.54
CA ASP A 99 5.38 12.54 3.91
C ASP A 99 6.71 11.80 4.02
N PHE A 100 6.84 10.93 5.02
CA PHE A 100 8.10 10.24 5.32
C PHE A 100 7.85 8.94 6.06
N ILE A 101 8.71 7.96 5.84
CA ILE A 101 8.85 6.78 6.69
C ILE A 101 10.20 6.85 7.39
N ASP A 102 10.17 7.03 8.70
CA ASP A 102 11.39 6.99 9.52
C ASP A 102 11.70 5.53 9.92
N GLU A 103 12.92 5.32 10.42
CA GLU A 103 13.37 4.00 10.86
C GLU A 103 12.49 3.44 12.00
N VAL A 104 11.92 4.32 12.84
CA VAL A 104 10.99 3.94 13.90
C VAL A 104 9.72 3.35 13.32
N THR A 105 9.18 3.96 12.26
CA THR A 105 7.98 3.49 11.57
C THR A 105 8.24 2.21 10.80
N GLU A 106 9.41 2.06 10.16
CA GLU A 106 9.82 0.78 9.57
C GLU A 106 9.86 -0.33 10.64
N ARG A 107 10.52 -0.07 11.77
CA ARG A 107 10.58 -1.01 12.90
C ARG A 107 9.21 -1.31 13.49
N GLN A 108 8.31 -0.34 13.56
CA GLN A 108 6.94 -0.54 14.05
C GLN A 108 6.16 -1.48 13.14
N ILE A 109 6.27 -1.30 11.81
CA ILE A 109 5.66 -2.22 10.84
C ILE A 109 6.22 -3.63 11.01
N ASP A 110 7.54 -3.76 11.16
CA ASP A 110 8.18 -5.07 11.38
C ASP A 110 7.71 -5.71 12.69
N LEU A 111 7.72 -4.97 13.81
CA LEU A 111 7.24 -5.47 15.11
C LEU A 111 5.79 -5.96 15.06
N LEU A 112 4.91 -5.21 14.40
CA LEU A 112 3.51 -5.60 14.19
C LEU A 112 3.38 -6.81 13.25
N SER A 113 4.34 -7.01 12.35
CA SER A 113 4.45 -8.20 11.49
C SER A 113 4.85 -9.45 12.26
N PHE A 114 5.69 -9.31 13.30
CA PHE A 114 6.21 -10.42 14.09
C PHE A 114 5.38 -10.80 15.33
N GLN A 115 4.33 -10.07 15.68
CA GLN A 115 3.45 -10.47 16.79
C GLN A 115 2.83 -11.86 16.46
N PRO A 116 3.11 -12.91 17.26
CA PRO A 116 2.42 -14.19 17.11
C PRO A 116 0.93 -13.95 17.41
N SER A 117 0.05 -14.55 16.59
CA SER A 117 -1.36 -14.58 16.91
C SER A 117 -1.51 -15.36 18.22
N SER A 118 -1.74 -14.67 19.34
CA SER A 118 -2.12 -15.32 20.59
C SER A 118 -3.40 -16.12 20.30
N SER A 119 -3.29 -17.44 20.35
CA SER A 119 -4.39 -18.39 20.20
C SER A 119 -5.18 -18.49 21.48
#